data_AF-A0A7W1FQV6-F1
#
_entry.id   AF-A0A7W1FQV6-F1
#
_cell.length_a   1.000
_cell.length_b   1.000
_cell.length_c   1.000
_cell.angle_alpha   90.00
_cell.angle_beta   90.00
_cell.angle_gamma   90.00
#
_symmetry.space_group_name_H-M   'P 1'
#
loop_
_entity.id
_entity.type
_entity.pdbx_description
1 polymer ?
#
loop_
_entity_poly.entity_id
_entity_poly.type
_entity_poly.pdbx_seq_one_letter_code
_entity_poly.pdbx_strand_id
1 'polypeptide(L)'
;MGINQRVSLRRFIDDIRRWVDEDRSDEWIASALGTSPSSVQSFRSRNAIYRRGGGSTLHDPQDYSSYEGVLEPAGPGVWFDPEVGNDPRWQKRWSSIERVELRLTPTRMVLVRRGGARGSQVGS
;
A
#
# COMPACT_ATOMS: atom_id res chain seq x y z
N MET A 1 27.92 -22.40 -8.92
CA MET A 1 26.44 -22.53 -8.91
C MET A 1 26.02 -22.87 -7.50
N GLY A 2 25.36 -21.95 -6.80
CA GLY A 2 25.10 -22.05 -5.36
C GLY A 2 23.97 -23.02 -5.03
N ILE A 3 24.27 -23.95 -4.13
CA ILE A 3 23.38 -24.84 -3.38
C ILE A 3 22.16 -24.10 -2.81
N ASN A 4 21.04 -24.12 -3.55
CA ASN A 4 19.73 -23.70 -3.02
C ASN A 4 19.23 -24.79 -2.06
N GLN A 5 19.69 -24.75 -0.82
CA GLN A 5 19.11 -25.52 0.26
C GLN A 5 17.65 -25.09 0.39
N ARG A 6 16.70 -25.93 -0.07
CA ARG A 6 15.27 -25.65 0.03
C ARG A 6 14.88 -25.72 1.51
N VAL A 7 15.00 -24.59 2.20
CA VAL A 7 14.50 -24.44 3.56
C VAL A 7 13.00 -24.70 3.52
N SER A 8 12.53 -25.66 4.32
CA SER A 8 11.12 -26.01 4.36
C SER A 8 10.33 -24.91 5.06
N LEU A 9 9.68 -24.04 4.28
CA LEU A 9 8.87 -22.92 4.78
C LEU A 9 7.75 -23.37 5.74
N ARG A 10 7.32 -24.63 5.66
CA ARG A 10 6.34 -25.21 6.60
C ARG A 10 6.78 -25.15 8.05
N ARG A 11 8.09 -25.27 8.32
CA ARG A 11 8.61 -25.23 9.69
C ARG A 11 8.52 -23.82 10.31
N PHE A 12 8.40 -22.79 9.46
CA PHE A 12 8.37 -21.39 9.84
C PHE A 12 6.97 -20.78 9.68
N ILE A 13 5.92 -21.60 9.61
CA ILE A 13 4.57 -21.09 9.32
C ILE A 13 4.07 -20.11 10.38
N ASP A 14 4.34 -20.37 11.66
CA ASP A 14 3.93 -19.49 12.75
C ASP A 14 4.79 -18.23 12.82
N ASP A 15 6.10 -18.33 12.53
CA ASP A 15 6.98 -17.17 12.38
C ASP A 15 6.54 -16.28 11.22
N ILE A 16 6.23 -16.86 10.05
CA ILE A 16 5.73 -16.13 8.88
C ILE A 16 4.39 -15.47 9.22
N ARG A 17 3.49 -16.14 9.92
CA ARG A 17 2.22 -15.53 10.38
C ARG A 17 2.46 -14.36 11.30
N ARG A 18 3.32 -14.50 12.31
CA ARG A 18 3.68 -13.43 13.23
C ARG A 18 4.28 -12.25 12.48
N TRP A 19 5.27 -12.48 11.62
CA TRP A 19 5.92 -11.41 10.85
C TRP A 19 4.98 -10.71 9.87
N VAL A 20 4.04 -11.44 9.28
CA VAL A 20 2.99 -10.86 8.43
C VAL A 20 2.01 -10.01 9.25
N ASP A 21 1.71 -10.40 10.49
CA ASP A 21 0.88 -9.63 11.43
C ASP A 21 1.62 -8.38 11.96
N GLU A 22 2.94 -8.46 12.11
CA GLU A 22 3.87 -7.35 12.40
C GLU A 22 4.16 -6.44 11.18
N ASP A 23 3.48 -6.65 10.06
CA ASP A 23 3.62 -5.89 8.80
C ASP A 23 5.03 -5.95 8.15
N ARG A 24 5.76 -7.05 8.37
CA ARG A 24 7.04 -7.30 7.68
C ARG A 24 6.82 -7.63 6.20
N SER A 25 7.73 -7.14 5.35
CA SER A 25 7.68 -7.36 3.90
C SER A 25 8.08 -8.79 3.52
N ASP A 26 7.66 -9.23 2.33
CA ASP A 26 8.00 -10.57 1.83
C ASP A 26 9.50 -10.65 1.50
N GLU A 27 10.13 -9.52 1.17
CA GLU A 27 11.58 -9.35 0.98
C GLU A 27 12.35 -9.57 2.29
N TRP A 28 11.86 -8.98 3.38
CA TRP A 28 12.47 -9.17 4.70
C TRP A 28 12.33 -10.61 5.17
N ILE A 29 11.13 -11.19 5.06
CA ILE A 29 10.86 -12.59 5.42
C ILE A 29 11.72 -13.54 4.57
N ALA A 30 11.89 -13.24 3.28
CA ALA A 30 12.72 -14.02 2.38
C ALA A 30 14.19 -13.97 2.78
N SER A 31 14.71 -12.79 3.12
CA SER A 31 16.07 -12.62 3.63
C SER A 31 16.28 -13.39 4.94
N ALA A 32 15.35 -13.28 5.89
CA ALA A 32 15.42 -13.96 7.18
C ALA A 32 15.40 -15.49 7.08
N LEU A 33 14.66 -16.03 6.11
CA LEU A 33 14.52 -17.47 5.89
C LEU A 33 15.49 -18.04 4.84
N GLY A 34 16.34 -17.20 4.24
CA GLY A 34 17.25 -17.61 3.17
C GLY A 34 16.51 -18.15 1.94
N THR A 35 15.38 -17.52 1.57
CA THR A 35 14.55 -17.92 0.42
C THR A 35 14.27 -16.74 -0.51
N SER A 36 13.46 -16.94 -1.55
CA SER A 36 13.03 -15.87 -2.46
C SER A 36 11.70 -15.23 -2.00
N PRO A 37 11.47 -13.93 -2.27
CA PRO A 37 10.20 -13.27 -1.98
C PRO A 37 9.00 -13.96 -2.66
N SER A 38 9.20 -14.45 -3.88
CA SER A 38 8.19 -15.22 -4.62
C SER A 38 7.80 -16.54 -3.94
N SER A 39 8.74 -17.19 -3.25
CA SER A 39 8.51 -18.41 -2.49
C SER A 39 7.69 -18.11 -1.23
N VAL A 40 8.02 -17.01 -0.53
CA VAL A 40 7.26 -16.51 0.63
C VAL A 40 5.84 -16.14 0.22
N GLN A 41 5.68 -15.37 -0.86
CA GLN A 41 4.37 -14.96 -1.37
C GLN A 41 3.50 -16.16 -1.76
N SER A 42 4.08 -17.11 -2.50
CA SER A 42 3.41 -18.35 -2.90
C SER A 42 3.01 -19.19 -1.68
N PHE A 43 3.89 -19.28 -0.68
CA PHE A 43 3.61 -19.99 0.56
C PHE A 43 2.49 -19.32 1.35
N ARG A 44 2.51 -18.00 1.50
CA ARG A 44 1.46 -17.23 2.18
C ARG A 44 0.10 -17.41 1.51
N SER A 45 0.05 -17.29 0.19
CA SER A 45 -1.18 -17.49 -0.61
C SER A 45 -1.78 -18.88 -0.39
N ARG A 46 -0.94 -19.93 -0.47
CA ARG A 46 -1.37 -21.32 -0.27
C ARG A 46 -1.83 -21.65 1.16
N ASN A 47 -1.36 -20.90 2.15
CA ASN A 47 -1.68 -21.11 3.57
C ASN A 47 -2.67 -20.07 4.12
N ALA A 48 -3.31 -19.29 3.25
CA ALA A 48 -4.24 -18.23 3.63
C ALA A 48 -3.66 -17.21 4.64
N ILE A 49 -2.36 -16.92 4.54
CA ILE A 49 -1.65 -15.96 5.41
C ILE A 49 -1.70 -14.57 4.74
N TYR A 50 -2.79 -13.87 4.99
CA TYR A 50 -3.02 -12.51 4.51
C TYR A 50 -2.52 -11.49 5.54
N ARG A 51 -1.96 -10.37 5.08
CA ARG A 51 -1.65 -9.23 5.98
C ARG A 51 -2.99 -8.69 6.48
N ARG A 52 -3.24 -8.82 7.79
CA ARG A 52 -4.48 -8.35 8.41
C ARG A 52 -4.31 -6.87 8.71
N GLY A 53 -4.77 -6.05 7.78
CA GLY A 53 -4.50 -4.62 7.77
C GLY A 53 -3.58 -4.34 6.61
N GLY A 54 -4.15 -3.77 5.54
CA GLY A 54 -3.38 -3.38 4.36
C GLY A 54 -2.15 -2.60 4.81
N GLY A 55 -0.96 -3.07 4.46
CA GLY A 55 0.28 -2.41 4.84
C GLY A 55 0.18 -0.91 4.60
N SER A 56 0.80 -0.15 5.47
CA SER A 56 1.09 1.24 5.16
C SER A 56 1.64 1.27 3.74
N THR A 57 0.98 1.97 2.82
CA THR A 57 1.48 2.12 1.44
C THR A 57 2.79 2.94 1.39
N LEU A 58 3.33 3.26 2.56
CA LEU A 58 4.49 4.11 2.84
C LEU A 58 5.55 3.22 3.52
N HIS A 59 6.03 2.19 2.83
CA HIS A 59 7.03 1.26 3.37
C HIS A 59 8.47 1.82 3.27
N ASP A 60 8.77 2.59 2.22
CA ASP A 60 10.04 3.28 2.06
C ASP A 60 9.83 4.79 2.25
N PRO A 61 10.62 5.49 3.09
CA PRO A 61 10.68 6.96 3.10
C PRO A 61 10.87 7.58 1.71
N GLN A 62 11.44 6.85 0.75
CA GLN A 62 11.57 7.28 -0.65
C GLN A 62 10.30 7.08 -1.47
N ASP A 63 9.29 6.38 -0.97
CA ASP A 63 8.00 6.18 -1.64
C ASP A 63 6.98 7.26 -1.30
N TYR A 64 7.27 8.08 -0.28
CA TYR A 64 6.35 9.12 0.18
C TYR A 64 7.04 10.45 0.50
N SER A 65 6.24 11.50 0.48
CA SER A 65 6.58 12.82 0.98
C SER A 65 5.53 13.17 2.02
N SER A 66 5.96 13.73 3.15
CA SER A 66 5.06 14.18 4.20
C SER A 66 4.73 15.64 3.96
N TYR A 67 3.45 15.97 3.94
CA TYR A 67 2.94 17.33 3.84
C TYR A 67 2.00 17.60 5.00
N GLU A 68 1.95 18.84 5.46
CA GLU A 68 0.96 19.25 6.44
C GLU A 68 -0.44 19.26 5.82
N GLY A 69 -1.40 18.70 6.56
CA GLY A 69 -2.82 18.72 6.20
C GLY A 69 -3.59 19.44 7.30
N VAL A 70 -4.34 20.47 6.94
CA VAL A 70 -5.17 21.23 7.86
C VAL A 70 -6.62 20.82 7.70
N LEU A 71 -7.23 20.42 8.82
CA LEU A 71 -8.67 20.22 8.96
C LEU A 71 -9.25 21.51 9.52
N GLU A 72 -9.93 22.30 8.68
CA GLU A 72 -10.55 23.53 9.16
C GLU A 72 -11.78 23.21 10.02
N PRO A 73 -11.83 23.60 11.31
CA PRO A 73 -12.95 23.27 12.18
C PRO A 73 -14.26 23.97 11.78
N ALA A 74 -14.17 25.08 11.04
CA ALA A 74 -15.30 25.92 10.64
C ALA A 74 -15.55 25.91 9.12
N GLY A 75 -14.72 25.21 8.34
CA GLY A 75 -14.77 25.19 6.88
C GLY A 75 -15.17 23.82 6.33
N PRO A 76 -15.67 23.73 5.08
CA PRO A 76 -16.07 22.47 4.47
C PRO A 76 -14.89 21.62 3.95
N GLY A 77 -13.64 21.94 4.29
CA GLY A 77 -12.47 21.51 3.52
C GLY A 77 -11.31 20.94 4.34
N VAL A 78 -10.60 20.02 3.69
CA VAL A 78 -9.23 19.61 4.05
C VAL A 78 -8.29 20.27 3.06
N TRP A 79 -7.26 20.95 3.54
CA TRP A 79 -6.25 21.58 2.69
C TRP A 79 -4.89 20.93 2.92
N PHE A 80 -4.12 20.79 1.85
CA PHE A 80 -2.72 20.35 1.90
C PHE A 80 -1.82 21.55 1.61
N ASP A 81 -0.57 21.46 2.06
CA ASP A 81 0.47 22.40 1.66
C ASP A 81 0.51 22.58 0.12
N PRO A 82 0.48 23.81 -0.41
CA PRO A 82 0.62 24.07 -1.84
C PRO A 82 1.83 23.39 -2.50
N GLU A 83 2.92 23.14 -1.75
CA GLU A 83 4.11 22.42 -2.23
C GLU A 83 3.80 21.01 -2.74
N VAL A 84 2.69 20.39 -2.32
CA VAL A 84 2.24 19.09 -2.83
C VAL A 84 2.09 19.10 -4.35
N GLY A 85 1.71 20.25 -4.94
CA GLY A 85 1.58 20.41 -6.39
C GLY A 85 2.91 20.30 -7.15
N ASN A 86 4.04 20.55 -6.49
CA ASN A 86 5.37 20.45 -7.06
C ASN A 86 5.94 19.02 -7.02
N ASP A 87 5.33 18.10 -6.25
CA ASP A 87 5.79 16.72 -6.18
C ASP A 87 5.54 16.00 -7.52
N PRO A 88 6.57 15.44 -8.18
CA PRO A 88 6.40 14.70 -9.43
C PRO A 88 5.42 13.51 -9.32
N ARG A 89 5.30 12.89 -8.15
CA ARG A 89 4.36 11.80 -7.87
C ARG A 89 2.91 12.32 -7.88
N TRP A 90 2.69 13.53 -7.36
CA TRP A 90 1.41 14.22 -7.42
C TRP A 90 1.06 14.57 -8.87
N GLN A 91 1.97 15.25 -9.58
CA GLN A 91 1.77 15.66 -10.97
C GLN A 91 1.46 14.48 -11.89
N LYS A 92 2.10 13.33 -11.67
CA LYS A 92 1.91 12.12 -12.48
C LYS A 92 0.54 11.46 -12.31
N ARG A 93 -0.08 11.54 -11.13
CA ARG A 93 -1.23 10.68 -10.76
C ARG A 93 -2.47 11.41 -10.26
N TRP A 94 -2.33 12.67 -9.85
CA TRP A 94 -3.34 13.45 -9.14
C TRP A 94 -3.67 14.79 -9.81
N SER A 95 -2.80 15.33 -10.68
CA SER A 95 -3.02 16.60 -11.37
C SER A 95 -4.33 16.69 -12.18
N SER A 96 -4.80 15.56 -12.71
CA SER A 96 -6.04 15.47 -13.51
C SER A 96 -7.27 15.04 -12.71
N ILE A 97 -7.15 14.93 -11.38
CA ILE A 97 -8.23 14.45 -10.52
C ILE A 97 -9.03 15.64 -9.98
N GLU A 98 -10.24 15.83 -10.51
CA GLU A 98 -11.14 16.91 -10.07
C GLU A 98 -11.92 16.57 -8.81
N ARG A 99 -12.17 15.28 -8.54
CA ARG A 99 -12.95 14.83 -7.38
C ARG A 99 -12.35 13.59 -6.73
N VAL A 100 -12.46 13.56 -5.41
CA VAL A 100 -12.08 12.41 -4.57
C VAL A 100 -13.25 12.03 -3.67
N GLU A 101 -13.39 10.75 -3.38
CA GLU A 101 -14.31 10.20 -2.39
C GLU A 101 -13.52 9.84 -1.14
N LEU A 102 -13.90 10.42 -0.01
CA LEU A 102 -13.30 10.11 1.29
C LEU A 102 -14.03 8.92 1.92
N ARG A 103 -13.29 7.87 2.28
CA ARG A 103 -13.80 6.72 3.03
C ARG A 103 -13.13 6.65 4.38
N LEU A 104 -13.94 6.64 5.43
CA LEU A 104 -13.49 6.52 6.81
C LEU A 104 -13.77 5.11 7.33
N THR A 105 -12.76 4.50 7.95
CA THR A 105 -12.89 3.28 8.75
C THR A 105 -12.41 3.56 10.17
N PRO A 106 -12.66 2.68 11.15
CA PRO A 106 -12.20 2.90 12.53
C PRO A 106 -10.69 3.10 12.67
N THR A 107 -9.90 2.68 11.69
CA THR A 107 -8.44 2.72 11.76
C THR A 107 -7.80 3.52 10.64
N ARG A 108 -8.56 3.99 9.63
CA ARG A 108 -7.99 4.56 8.41
C ARG A 108 -8.89 5.59 7.77
N MET A 109 -8.25 6.59 7.16
CA MET A 109 -8.86 7.50 6.22
C MET A 109 -8.30 7.20 4.82
N VAL A 110 -9.17 6.98 3.84
CA VAL A 110 -8.79 6.59 2.47
C VAL A 110 -9.38 7.57 1.47
N LEU A 111 -8.52 8.18 0.66
CA LEU A 111 -8.91 9.04 -0.46
C LEU A 111 -8.96 8.21 -1.75
N VAL A 112 -10.15 8.06 -2.32
CA VAL A 112 -10.37 7.33 -3.57
C VAL A 112 -10.63 8.32 -4.69
N ARG A 113 -9.91 8.19 -5.81
CA ARG A 113 -10.12 9.03 -6.99
C ARG A 113 -11.51 8.76 -7.58
N ARG A 114 -12.29 9.82 -7.85
CA ARG A 114 -13.43 9.74 -8.76
C ARG A 114 -13.01 10.34 -10.09
N GLY A 115 -12.98 9.51 -11.13
CA GLY A 115 -12.60 9.96 -12.46
C GLY A 115 -13.56 11.02 -13.00
N GLY A 116 -13.01 12.03 -13.67
CA GLY A 116 -13.73 12.76 -14.70
C GLY A 116 -14.28 11.76 -15.73
N ALA A 117 -15.51 12.00 -16.18
CA ALA A 117 -16.22 11.13 -17.08
C ALA A 117 -15.36 10.77 -18.31
N ARG A 118 -14.92 9.51 -18.42
CA ARG A 118 -14.76 8.91 -19.75
C ARG A 118 -16.18 8.76 -20.30
N GLY A 119 -16.43 9.45 -21.40
CA GLY A 119 -17.73 9.51 -22.06
C GLY A 119 -18.41 8.15 -22.09
N SER A 120 -19.63 8.11 -21.57
CA SER A 120 -20.57 7.05 -21.86
C SER A 120 -20.81 7.09 -23.36
N GLN A 121 -20.14 6.20 -24.08
CA GLN A 121 -20.52 5.80 -25.42
C GLN A 121 -21.87 5.09 -25.28
N VAL A 122 -22.96 5.87 -25.30
CA VAL A 122 -24.31 5.35 -25.46
C VAL A 122 -24.43 5.04 -26.94
N GLY A 123 -24.47 3.74 -27.25
CA GLY A 123 -24.85 3.26 -28.56
C GLY A 123 -26.28 3.74 -28.89
N SER A 124 -26.45 4.22 -30.10
CA SER A 124 -27.72 4.28 -30.83
C SER A 124 -27.40 4.02 -32.29
#